data_AF-A0A7C5Y065-F1
#
_entry.id   AF-A0A7C5Y065-F1
#
_cell.length_a   1.000
_cell.length_b   1.000
_cell.length_c   1.000
_cell.angle_alpha   90.00
_cell.angle_beta   90.00
_cell.angle_gamma   90.00
#
_symmetry.space_group_name_H-M   'P 1'
#
loop_
_entity.id
_entity.type
_entity.pdbx_description
1 polymer ?
#
loop_
_entity_poly.entity_id
_entity_poly.type
_entity_poly.pdbx_seq_one_letter_code
_entity_poly.pdbx_strand_id
1 'polypeptide(L)'
;MSPDTSPFTRSWALSWVKGSIVSYLRGNTPINIVKGRIKRAVESYGVKPEEIGAIISLLQIDPELTIPRELREERAKPLLDFIEELRRGGKSG
;
A
#
# COMPACT_ATOMS: atom_id res chain seq x y z
N MET A 1 -19.18 -7.11 -16.12
CA MET A 1 -18.64 -5.82 -16.60
C MET A 1 -18.20 -5.04 -15.36
N SER A 2 -16.91 -5.07 -15.02
CA SER A 2 -16.41 -4.20 -13.95
C SER A 2 -16.54 -2.76 -14.46
N PRO A 3 -17.12 -1.82 -13.68
CA PRO A 3 -17.17 -0.44 -14.11
C PRO A 3 -15.73 0.01 -14.31
N ASP A 4 -15.41 0.49 -15.51
CA ASP A 4 -14.11 1.06 -15.83
C ASP A 4 -13.75 2.05 -14.73
N THR A 5 -12.84 1.65 -13.84
CA THR A 5 -12.35 2.56 -12.83
C THR A 5 -11.59 3.63 -13.59
N SER A 6 -12.08 4.87 -13.53
CA SER A 6 -11.45 5.95 -14.27
C SER A 6 -9.96 6.04 -13.89
N PRO A 7 -9.06 6.37 -14.83
CA PRO A 7 -7.65 6.57 -14.53
C PRO A 7 -7.43 7.54 -13.36
N PHE A 8 -8.30 8.54 -13.24
CA PHE A 8 -8.33 9.47 -12.11
C PHE A 8 -8.58 8.78 -10.77
N THR A 9 -9.63 7.96 -10.68
CA THR A 9 -10.01 7.23 -9.45
C THR A 9 -8.87 6.34 -8.97
N ARG A 10 -8.22 5.62 -9.89
CA ARG A 10 -7.08 4.76 -9.58
C ARG A 10 -5.86 5.56 -9.11
N SER A 11 -5.53 6.65 -9.79
CA SER A 11 -4.42 7.53 -9.39
C SER A 11 -4.65 8.17 -8.02
N TRP A 12 -5.89 8.59 -7.74
CA TRP A 12 -6.29 9.07 -6.43
C TRP A 12 -6.13 7.98 -5.36
N ALA A 13 -6.56 6.75 -5.63
CA ALA A 13 -6.44 5.62 -4.72
C ALA A 13 -4.96 5.29 -4.40
N LEU A 14 -4.08 5.29 -5.40
CA LEU A 14 -2.63 5.12 -5.21
C LEU A 14 -2.05 6.22 -4.31
N SER A 15 -2.43 7.48 -4.54
CA SER A 15 -1.98 8.62 -3.72
C SER A 15 -2.47 8.50 -2.27
N TRP A 16 -3.73 8.09 -2.09
CA TRP A 16 -4.33 7.85 -0.78
C TRP A 16 -3.64 6.71 -0.02
N VAL A 17 -3.34 5.60 -0.69
CA VAL A 17 -2.58 4.47 -0.12
C VAL A 17 -1.16 4.91 0.24
N LYS A 18 -0.45 5.61 -0.66
CA LYS A 18 0.90 6.15 -0.39
C LYS A 18 0.92 7.01 0.87
N GLY A 19 0.00 7.97 0.99
CA GLY A 19 -0.11 8.83 2.17
C GLY A 19 -0.41 8.05 3.46
N SER A 20 -1.23 7.00 3.35
CA SER A 20 -1.55 6.12 4.48
C SER A 20 -0.35 5.31 4.96
N ILE A 21 0.45 4.78 4.02
CA ILE A 21 1.69 4.06 4.31
C ILE A 21 2.68 5.00 4.98
N VAL A 22 2.91 6.19 4.43
CA VAL A 22 3.80 7.21 5.03
C VAL A 22 3.37 7.53 6.46
N SER A 23 2.07 7.74 6.70
CA SER A 23 1.54 8.02 8.05
C SER A 23 1.80 6.87 9.02
N TYR A 24 1.66 5.61 8.58
CA TYR A 24 2.01 4.44 9.39
C TYR A 24 3.51 4.31 9.64
N LEU A 25 4.35 4.53 8.63
CA LEU A 25 5.81 4.53 8.80
C LEU A 25 6.26 5.60 9.81
N ARG A 26 5.54 6.73 9.92
CA ARG A 26 5.74 7.76 10.96
C ARG A 26 5.22 7.36 12.34
N GLY A 27 4.37 6.33 12.44
CA GLY A 27 3.74 5.89 13.68
C GLY A 27 2.40 6.58 13.99
N ASN A 28 1.86 7.35 13.05
CA ASN A 28 0.63 8.13 13.25
C ASN A 28 -0.65 7.38 12.88
N THR A 29 -0.53 6.24 12.21
CA THR A 29 -1.69 5.46 11.74
C THR A 29 -1.49 3.99 12.06
N PRO A 30 -2.42 3.32 12.76
CA PRO A 30 -2.33 1.90 13.03
C PRO A 30 -2.31 1.04 11.76
N ILE A 31 -1.58 -0.08 11.80
CA ILE A 31 -1.39 -0.95 10.63
C ILE A 31 -2.70 -1.53 10.07
N ASN A 32 -3.67 -1.87 10.94
CA ASN A 32 -4.97 -2.41 10.52
C ASN A 32 -5.76 -1.41 9.67
N ILE A 33 -5.64 -0.11 9.95
CA ILE A 33 -6.24 0.94 9.13
C ILE A 33 -5.59 0.96 7.75
N VAL A 34 -4.26 0.90 7.66
CA VAL A 34 -3.56 0.86 6.37
C VAL A 34 -3.92 -0.38 5.56
N LYS A 35 -3.95 -1.57 6.19
CA LYS A 35 -4.38 -2.82 5.54
C LYS A 35 -5.80 -2.71 4.97
N GLY A 36 -6.75 -2.11 5.70
CA GLY A 36 -8.10 -1.87 5.21
C GLY A 36 -8.15 -0.94 3.99
N ARG A 37 -7.32 0.10 3.96
CA ARG A 37 -7.22 1.03 2.81
C ARG A 37 -6.60 0.37 1.59
N ILE A 38 -5.54 -0.42 1.78
CA ILE A 38 -4.91 -1.24 0.74
C ILE A 38 -5.94 -2.19 0.13
N LYS A 39 -6.64 -2.95 0.97
CA LYS A 39 -7.68 -3.90 0.53
C LYS A 39 -8.76 -3.22 -0.31
N ARG A 40 -9.28 -2.08 0.16
CA ARG A 40 -10.26 -1.28 -0.59
C ARG A 40 -9.72 -0.78 -1.91
N ALA A 41 -8.46 -0.34 -1.96
CA ALA A 41 -7.84 0.12 -3.20
C ALA A 41 -7.73 -0.97 -4.25
N VAL A 42 -7.39 -2.19 -3.81
CA VAL A 42 -7.34 -3.36 -4.69
C VAL A 42 -8.73 -3.78 -5.17
N GLU A 43 -9.69 -3.89 -4.26
CA GLU A 43 -11.02 -4.41 -4.57
C GLU A 43 -11.92 -3.43 -5.34
N SER A 44 -11.79 -2.13 -5.06
CA SER A 44 -12.75 -1.12 -5.56
C SER A 44 -12.17 -0.15 -6.60
N TYR A 45 -10.84 -0.01 -6.68
CA TYR A 45 -10.21 1.04 -7.50
C TYR A 45 -9.20 0.49 -8.52
N GLY A 46 -9.17 -0.82 -8.74
CA GLY A 46 -8.31 -1.44 -9.77
C GLY A 46 -6.82 -1.23 -9.54
N VAL A 47 -6.41 -0.98 -8.29
CA VAL A 47 -4.99 -0.92 -7.90
C VAL A 47 -4.47 -2.33 -7.76
N LYS A 48 -3.33 -2.63 -8.37
CA LYS A 48 -2.74 -3.97 -8.24
C LYS A 48 -1.88 -4.07 -6.97
N PRO A 49 -1.88 -5.21 -6.26
CA PRO A 49 -1.01 -5.41 -5.10
C PRO A 49 0.47 -5.10 -5.38
N GLU A 50 0.97 -5.44 -6.58
CA GLU A 50 2.37 -5.21 -6.98
C GLU A 50 2.74 -3.72 -7.02
N GLU A 51 1.79 -2.84 -7.38
CA GLU A 51 2.02 -1.40 -7.38
C GLU A 51 2.17 -0.85 -5.97
N ILE A 52 1.39 -1.39 -5.04
CA ILE A 52 1.49 -1.03 -3.62
C ILE A 52 2.80 -1.57 -3.04
N GLY A 53 3.20 -2.80 -3.42
CA GLY A 53 4.51 -3.37 -3.09
C GLY A 53 5.64 -2.46 -3.54
N ALA A 54 5.62 -1.99 -4.79
CA ALA A 54 6.61 -1.05 -5.32
C ALA A 54 6.64 0.27 -4.55
N ILE A 55 5.47 0.82 -4.17
CA ILE A 55 5.40 2.02 -3.30
C ILE A 55 6.09 1.76 -1.96
N ILE A 56 5.82 0.63 -1.31
CA ILE A 56 6.42 0.30 -0.01
C ILE A 56 7.95 0.14 -0.14
N SER A 57 8.44 -0.50 -1.20
CA SER A 57 9.87 -0.62 -1.49
C SER A 57 10.55 0.74 -1.70
N LEU A 58 9.93 1.64 -2.44
CA LEU A 58 10.47 2.99 -2.67
C LEU A 58 10.51 3.81 -1.38
N LEU A 59 9.47 3.73 -0.55
CA LEU A 59 9.42 4.46 0.73
C LEU A 59 10.47 3.98 1.73
N GLN A 60 10.96 2.74 1.64
CA GLN A 60 12.04 2.27 2.52
C GLN A 60 13.35 3.01 2.27
N ILE A 61 13.64 3.36 1.02
CA ILE A 61 14.89 4.04 0.60
C ILE A 61 14.72 5.55 0.42
N ASP A 62 13.52 6.09 0.61
CA ASP A 62 13.21 7.51 0.43
C ASP A 62 13.95 8.39 1.47
N PRO A 63 14.90 9.24 1.05
CA PRO A 63 15.63 10.11 1.97
C PRO A 63 14.78 11.27 2.52
N GLU A 64 13.66 11.62 1.87
CA GLU A 64 12.77 12.71 2.32
C GLU A 64 11.92 12.31 3.53
N LEU A 65 11.79 11.00 3.77
CA LEU A 65 11.19 10.51 5.00
C LEU A 65 12.20 10.71 6.14
N THR A 66 11.91 11.65 7.04
CA THR A 66 12.68 11.93 8.26
C THR A 66 12.65 10.80 9.31
N ILE A 67 12.30 9.58 8.90
CA ILE A 67 12.23 8.36 9.72
C ILE A 67 13.52 7.56 9.46
N PRO A 68 14.23 7.05 10.48
CA PRO A 68 15.38 6.17 10.30
C PRO A 68 15.09 5.01 9.36
N ARG A 69 16.02 4.68 8.47
CA ARG A 69 15.82 3.66 7.43
C ARG A 69 15.48 2.30 8.02
N GLU A 70 16.19 1.89 9.06
CA GLU A 70 16.03 0.62 9.76
C GLU A 70 14.60 0.50 10.31
N LEU A 71 14.07 1.58 10.87
CA LEU A 71 12.70 1.64 11.37
C LEU A 71 11.66 1.59 10.24
N ARG A 72 11.97 2.17 9.08
CA ARG A 72 11.10 2.05 7.89
C ARG A 72 11.05 0.62 7.38
N GLU A 73 12.20 -0.05 7.29
CA GLU A 73 12.30 -1.45 6.85
C GLU A 73 11.56 -2.38 7.83
N GLU A 74 11.76 -2.19 9.15
CA GLU A 74 11.05 -2.94 10.19
C GLU A 74 9.53 -2.79 10.07
N ARG A 75 9.03 -1.55 9.94
CA ARG A 75 7.59 -1.27 9.81
C ARG A 75 7.04 -1.71 8.45
N ALA A 76 7.82 -1.65 7.38
CA ALA A 76 7.38 -2.05 6.05
C ALA A 76 7.12 -3.55 5.95
N LYS A 77 7.89 -4.38 6.67
CA LYS A 77 7.79 -5.85 6.63
C LYS A 77 6.36 -6.40 6.73
N PRO A 78 5.56 -6.08 7.77
CA PRO A 78 4.19 -6.60 7.87
C PRO A 78 3.21 -6.07 6.81
N LEU A 79 3.56 -4.98 6.10
CA LEU A 79 2.80 -4.53 4.93
C LEU A 79 3.20 -5.32 3.68
N LEU A 80 4.49 -5.60 3.47
CA LEU A 80 4.97 -6.44 2.37
C LEU A 80 4.40 -7.86 2.46
N ASP A 81 4.40 -8.46 3.66
CA ASP A 81 3.79 -9.76 3.91
C ASP A 81 2.31 -9.77 3.51
N PHE A 82 1.58 -8.71 3.86
CA PHE A 82 0.18 -8.55 3.50
C PHE A 82 -0.05 -8.36 1.99
N ILE A 83 0.85 -7.66 1.29
CA ILE A 83 0.80 -7.55 -0.17
C ILE A 83 1.00 -8.92 -0.84
N GLU A 84 1.93 -9.74 -0.33
CA GLU A 84 2.13 -11.10 -0.83
C GLU A 84 0.92 -12.01 -0.57
N GLU A 85 0.26 -11.87 0.58
CA GLU A 85 -1.01 -12.55 0.87
C GLU A 85 -2.09 -12.18 -0.16
N LEU A 86 -2.25 -10.88 -0.46
CA LEU A 86 -3.22 -10.40 -1.47
C LEU A 86 -2.89 -10.94 -2.86
N ARG A 87 -1.60 -10.99 -3.23
CA ARG A 87 -1.14 -11.54 -4.52
C ARG A 87 -1.44 -13.03 -4.64
N ARG A 88 -1.30 -13.79 -3.54
CA ARG A 88 -1.61 -15.24 -3.50
C ARG A 88 -3.11 -15.52 -3.47
N GLY A 89 -3.89 -14.70 -2.76
CA GLY A 89 -5.34 -14.83 -2.63
C GLY A 89 -6.12 -14.56 -3.93
N GLY A 90 -5.51 -13.89 -4.91
CA GLY A 90 -6.08 -13.68 -6.25
C GLY A 90 -5.98 -14.88 -7.22
N LYS A 91 -5.40 -16.01 -6.81
CA LYS A 91 -5.24 -17.23 -7.65
C LYS A 91 -6.23 -18.35 -7.35
N SER A 92 -7.23 -18.11 -6.51
CA SER A 92 -8.33 -19.08 -6.28
C SER A 92 -9.54 -18.66 -7.10
N GLY A 93 -9.55 -19.04 -8.37
CA GLY A 93 -10.64 -18.84 -9.33
C GLY A 93 -10.45 -19.78 -10.49
#